data_AF-A0AA36JDL1-F1
#
_entry.id   AF-A0AA36JDL1-F1
#
_cell.length_a   1.000
_cell.length_b   1.000
_cell.length_c   1.000
_cell.angle_alpha   90.00
_cell.angle_beta   90.00
_cell.angle_gamma   90.00
#
_symmetry.space_group_name_H-M   'P 1'
#
loop_
_entity.id
_entity.type
_entity.pdbx_description
1 polymer ?
#
loop_
_entity_poly.entity_id
_entity_poly.type
_entity_poly.pdbx_seq_one_letter_code
_entity_poly.pdbx_strand_id
1 'polypeptide(L)'
;MGDPLEWALRVVLAMALGIHSILDVTDPCHGVKSELLQVGESLPGWFLPAIGLLRAAAALELFSDNPNAVLGALAYASASWCGAICFHVRCKHHPAAPVPAGLFVLLVAILTAMRVNLWFALAGTAACAALGVLLGFVFVTPPPPSPRDAALLDG
;
A
#
# COMPACT_ATOMS: atom_id res chain seq x y z
N MET A 1 -4.78 -30.56 -2.14
CA MET A 1 -4.76 -29.55 -3.23
C MET A 1 -5.41 -28.30 -2.67
N GLY A 2 -4.71 -27.17 -2.70
CA GLY A 2 -5.25 -25.90 -2.19
C GLY A 2 -6.47 -25.44 -3.00
N ASP A 3 -7.28 -24.56 -2.40
CA ASP A 3 -8.42 -23.96 -3.08
C ASP A 3 -7.94 -23.22 -4.36
N PRO A 4 -8.41 -23.62 -5.57
CA PRO A 4 -8.01 -22.97 -6.82
C PRO A 4 -8.31 -21.47 -6.85
N LEU A 5 -9.39 -21.04 -6.19
CA LEU A 5 -9.75 -19.63 -6.10
C LEU A 5 -8.72 -18.87 -5.25
N GLU A 6 -8.36 -19.41 -4.08
CA GLU A 6 -7.35 -18.83 -3.20
C GLU A 6 -6.02 -18.64 -3.93
N TRP A 7 -5.60 -19.65 -4.69
CA TRP A 7 -4.37 -19.60 -5.47
C TRP A 7 -4.42 -18.52 -6.56
N ALA A 8 -5.53 -18.43 -7.31
CA ALA A 8 -5.71 -17.41 -8.34
C ALA A 8 -5.67 -16.00 -7.74
N LEU A 9 -6.34 -15.77 -6.62
CA LEU A 9 -6.34 -14.49 -5.91
C LEU A 9 -4.93 -14.11 -5.41
N ARG A 10 -4.13 -15.07 -4.97
CA ARG A 10 -2.72 -14.83 -4.62
C ARG A 10 -1.87 -14.41 -5.80
N VAL A 11 -2.05 -15.04 -6.96
CA VAL A 11 -1.32 -14.66 -8.17
C VAL A 11 -1.64 -13.20 -8.54
N VAL A 12 -2.92 -12.81 -8.48
CA VAL A 12 -3.32 -11.41 -8.73
C VAL A 12 -2.64 -10.46 -7.75
N LEU A 13 -2.66 -10.76 -6.45
CA LEU A 13 -2.02 -9.93 -5.43
C LEU A 13 -0.49 -9.87 -5.61
N ALA A 14 0.15 -11.01 -5.86
CA ALA A 14 1.60 -11.10 -6.06
C ALA A 14 2.05 -10.34 -7.30
N MET A 15 1.29 -10.40 -8.40
CA MET A 15 1.55 -9.60 -9.60
C MET A 15 1.45 -8.10 -9.31
N ALA A 16 0.42 -7.67 -8.57
CA ALA A 16 0.29 -6.27 -8.18
C ALA A 16 1.46 -5.81 -7.31
N LEU A 17 1.88 -6.62 -6.33
CA LEU A 17 3.05 -6.35 -5.50
C LEU A 17 4.34 -6.30 -6.32
N GLY A 18 4.52 -7.22 -7.26
CA GLY A 18 5.69 -7.29 -8.14
C GLY A 18 5.81 -6.07 -9.06
N ILE A 19 4.72 -5.68 -9.73
CA ILE A 19 4.69 -4.48 -10.58
C ILE A 19 5.04 -3.24 -9.75
N HIS A 20 4.40 -3.06 -8.59
CA HIS A 20 4.71 -1.91 -7.74
C HIS A 20 6.12 -1.97 -7.16
N SER A 21 6.64 -3.16 -6.85
CA SER A 21 8.02 -3.34 -6.40
C SER A 21 9.02 -2.85 -7.45
N ILE A 22 8.83 -3.24 -8.72
CA ILE A 22 9.69 -2.78 -9.82
C ILE A 22 9.64 -1.26 -9.88
N LEU A 23 8.44 -0.67 -9.97
CA LEU A 23 8.27 0.78 -10.04
C LEU A 23 8.90 1.51 -8.85
N ASP A 24 8.78 0.96 -7.64
CA ASP A 24 9.29 1.54 -6.39
C ASP A 24 10.82 1.48 -6.30
N VAL A 25 11.43 0.36 -6.70
CA VAL A 25 12.88 0.16 -6.66
C VAL A 25 13.59 0.92 -7.76
N THR A 26 12.98 1.03 -8.95
CA THR A 26 13.60 1.71 -10.09
C THR A 26 13.30 3.20 -10.12
N ASP A 27 12.41 3.71 -9.27
CA ASP A 27 12.07 5.14 -9.22
C ASP A 27 13.29 6.08 -9.10
N PRO A 28 14.30 5.81 -8.24
CA PRO A 28 15.49 6.65 -8.17
C PRO A 28 16.27 6.77 -9.49
N CYS A 29 16.11 5.82 -10.41
CA CYS A 29 16.83 5.82 -11.70
C CYS A 29 16.10 6.63 -12.78
N HIS A 30 14.77 6.73 -12.73
CA HIS A 30 13.98 7.30 -13.83
C HIS A 30 12.94 8.34 -13.40
N GLY A 31 12.67 8.51 -12.10
CA GLY A 31 11.73 9.50 -11.56
C GLY A 31 10.26 9.28 -11.92
N VAL A 32 9.92 8.34 -12.80
CA VAL A 32 8.56 8.12 -13.32
C VAL A 32 7.47 8.13 -12.26
N LYS A 33 7.63 7.40 -11.14
CA LYS A 33 6.62 7.35 -10.08
C LYS A 33 6.63 8.65 -9.29
N SER A 34 7.80 9.19 -8.97
CA SER A 34 7.95 10.48 -8.31
C SER A 34 7.31 11.64 -9.08
N GLU A 35 7.41 11.64 -10.40
CA GLU A 35 6.78 12.64 -11.29
C GLU A 35 5.27 12.42 -11.41
N LEU A 36 4.82 11.20 -11.69
CA LEU A 36 3.39 10.88 -11.86
C LEU A 36 2.57 11.09 -10.59
N LEU A 37 3.14 10.72 -9.43
CA LEU A 37 2.45 10.79 -8.14
C LEU A 37 2.90 11.99 -7.30
N GLN A 38 3.68 12.90 -7.87
CA GLN A 38 4.18 14.12 -7.21
C GLN A 38 4.81 13.81 -5.83
N VAL A 39 5.60 12.73 -5.77
CA VAL A 39 6.17 12.19 -4.53
C VAL A 39 7.38 12.98 -4.05
N GLY A 40 7.99 13.79 -4.93
CA GLY A 40 9.34 14.33 -4.76
C GLY A 40 9.63 15.05 -3.44
N GLU A 41 8.69 15.82 -2.91
CA GLU A 41 8.81 16.44 -1.58
C GLU A 41 7.92 15.78 -0.51
N SER A 42 7.05 14.87 -0.93
CA SER A 42 6.03 14.26 -0.07
C SER A 42 6.57 13.10 0.77
N LEU A 43 7.67 12.45 0.35
CA LEU A 43 8.30 11.32 1.04
C LEU A 43 9.83 11.36 0.95
N PRO A 44 10.57 10.74 1.90
CA PRO A 44 12.02 10.57 1.80
C PRO A 44 12.42 9.72 0.57
N GLY A 45 13.47 10.12 -0.16
CA GLY A 45 13.89 9.44 -1.40
C GLY A 45 14.28 7.96 -1.24
N TRP A 46 14.71 7.52 -0.05
CA TRP A 46 15.01 6.10 0.22
C TRP A 46 13.76 5.26 0.52
N PHE A 47 12.62 5.89 0.80
CA PHE A 47 11.41 5.20 1.25
C PHE A 47 10.81 4.32 0.16
N LEU A 48 10.75 4.84 -1.08
CA LEU A 48 10.23 4.09 -2.22
C LEU A 48 11.01 2.78 -2.46
N PRO A 49 12.35 2.78 -2.65
CA PRO A 49 13.07 1.53 -2.88
C PRO A 49 12.98 0.56 -1.70
N ALA A 50 12.94 1.05 -0.46
CA ALA A 50 12.76 0.19 0.72
C ALA A 50 11.40 -0.54 0.71
N ILE A 51 10.31 0.19 0.46
CA ILE A 51 8.97 -0.40 0.31
C ILE A 51 8.92 -1.34 -0.90
N GLY A 52 9.58 -0.99 -2.00
CA GLY A 52 9.67 -1.81 -3.19
C GLY A 52 10.31 -3.18 -2.92
N LEU A 53 11.42 -3.22 -2.18
CA LEU A 53 12.07 -4.49 -1.80
C LEU A 53 11.18 -5.33 -0.89
N LEU A 54 10.51 -4.72 0.07
CA LEU A 54 9.57 -5.41 0.95
C LEU A 54 8.34 -5.94 0.19
N ARG A 55 7.87 -5.23 -0.86
CA ARG A 55 6.81 -5.73 -1.76
C ARG A 55 7.26 -6.97 -2.54
N ALA A 56 8.49 -6.99 -3.06
CA ALA A 56 9.04 -8.18 -3.73
C ALA A 56 9.09 -9.37 -2.76
N ALA A 57 9.61 -9.16 -1.55
CA ALA A 57 9.66 -10.21 -0.54
C ALA A 57 8.25 -10.75 -0.21
N ALA A 58 7.28 -9.86 0.05
CA ALA A 58 5.90 -10.26 0.32
C ALA A 58 5.26 -11.00 -0.86
N ALA A 59 5.55 -10.62 -2.10
CA ALA A 59 5.05 -11.32 -3.29
C ALA A 59 5.52 -12.77 -3.35
N LEU A 60 6.77 -13.05 -2.95
CA LEU A 60 7.30 -14.40 -2.87
C LEU A 60 6.71 -15.17 -1.69
N GLU A 61 6.63 -14.55 -0.51
CA GLU A 61 6.13 -15.17 0.71
C GLU A 61 4.65 -15.57 0.64
N LEU A 62 3.86 -14.98 -0.28
CA LEU A 62 2.48 -15.43 -0.54
C LEU A 62 2.38 -16.91 -0.95
N PHE A 63 3.44 -17.48 -1.51
CA PHE A 63 3.51 -18.87 -1.96
C PHE A 63 4.33 -19.77 -1.04
N SER A 64 4.69 -19.27 0.15
CA SER A 64 5.42 -20.04 1.16
C SER A 64 4.58 -21.20 1.71
N ASP A 65 5.24 -22.33 1.97
CA ASP A 65 4.63 -23.48 2.68
C ASP A 65 4.38 -23.15 4.17
N ASN A 66 5.03 -22.09 4.70
CA ASN A 66 4.82 -21.64 6.06
C ASN A 66 3.58 -20.72 6.14
N PRO A 67 2.48 -21.14 6.81
CA PRO A 67 1.26 -20.34 6.88
C PRO A 67 1.47 -18.98 7.59
N ASN A 68 2.39 -18.91 8.55
CA ASN A 68 2.70 -17.66 9.25
C ASN A 68 3.41 -16.67 8.33
N ALA A 69 4.25 -17.16 7.41
CA ALA A 69 4.93 -16.30 6.43
C ALA A 69 3.93 -15.70 5.44
N VAL A 70 2.96 -16.50 4.98
CA VAL A 70 1.87 -16.02 4.12
C VAL A 70 1.00 -14.99 4.84
N LEU A 71 0.66 -15.21 6.12
CA LEU A 71 -0.08 -14.23 6.93
C LEU A 71 0.73 -12.94 7.13
N GLY A 72 2.04 -13.04 7.33
CA GLY A 72 2.95 -11.88 7.39
C GLY A 72 2.94 -11.08 6.08
N ALA A 73 3.01 -11.76 4.93
CA ALA A 73 2.92 -11.13 3.61
C ALA A 73 1.57 -10.43 3.39
N LEU A 74 0.46 -11.05 3.80
CA LEU A 74 -0.86 -10.45 3.74
C LEU A 74 -0.98 -9.23 4.67
N ALA A 75 -0.46 -9.30 5.90
CA ALA A 75 -0.44 -8.17 6.83
C ALA A 75 0.38 -7.00 6.26
N TYR A 76 1.57 -7.27 5.72
CA TYR A 76 2.38 -6.26 5.04
C TYR A 76 1.63 -5.64 3.85
N ALA A 77 1.03 -6.47 2.99
CA ALA A 77 0.27 -5.99 1.85
C ALA A 77 -0.89 -5.08 2.30
N SER A 78 -1.66 -5.49 3.30
CA SER A 78 -2.74 -4.69 3.89
C SER A 78 -2.22 -3.34 4.38
N ALA A 79 -1.17 -3.32 5.19
CA ALA A 79 -0.58 -2.09 5.72
C ALA A 79 -0.09 -1.16 4.58
N SER A 80 0.54 -1.74 3.56
CA SER A 80 1.06 -0.98 2.41
C SER A 80 -0.05 -0.34 1.58
N TRP A 81 -1.17 -1.02 1.37
CA TRP A 81 -2.30 -0.51 0.60
C TRP A 81 -3.12 0.51 1.40
N CYS A 82 -3.32 0.28 2.70
CA CYS A 82 -3.90 1.30 3.58
C CYS A 82 -3.02 2.56 3.65
N GLY A 83 -1.70 2.39 3.73
CA GLY A 83 -0.75 3.50 3.66
C GLY A 83 -0.84 4.27 2.34
N ALA A 84 -1.01 3.58 1.21
CA ALA A 84 -1.22 4.21 -0.10
C ALA A 84 -2.50 5.06 -0.14
N ILE A 85 -3.61 4.56 0.43
CA ILE A 85 -4.86 5.35 0.57
C ILE A 85 -4.58 6.62 1.36
N CYS A 86 -3.92 6.49 2.53
CA CYS A 86 -3.57 7.63 3.38
C CYS A 86 -2.69 8.65 2.64
N PHE A 87 -1.69 8.17 1.89
CA PHE A 87 -0.84 9.00 1.03
C PHE A 87 -1.66 9.80 0.02
N HIS A 88 -2.54 9.16 -0.76
CA HIS A 88 -3.36 9.88 -1.74
C HIS A 88 -4.29 10.92 -1.10
N VAL A 89 -4.88 10.60 0.06
CA VAL A 89 -5.73 11.54 0.80
C VAL A 89 -4.93 12.71 1.34
N ARG A 90 -3.76 12.47 1.96
CA ARG A 90 -2.90 13.52 2.54
C ARG A 90 -2.30 14.43 1.50
N CYS A 91 -1.94 13.88 0.33
CA CYS A 91 -1.44 14.66 -0.80
C CYS A 91 -2.54 15.40 -1.56
N LYS A 92 -3.81 15.31 -1.11
CA LYS A 92 -4.98 15.91 -1.78
C LYS A 92 -5.08 15.53 -3.26
N HIS A 93 -4.69 14.29 -3.59
CA HIS A 93 -4.89 13.75 -4.92
C HIS A 93 -6.38 13.63 -5.25
N HIS A 94 -6.70 13.45 -6.54
CA HIS A 94 -8.08 13.26 -6.98
C HIS A 94 -8.79 12.17 -6.16
N PRO A 95 -10.07 12.33 -5.75
CA PRO A 95 -10.77 11.37 -4.88
C PRO A 95 -10.85 9.93 -5.42
N ALA A 96 -10.69 9.74 -6.73
CA ALA A 96 -10.61 8.41 -7.35
C ALA A 96 -9.24 7.73 -7.21
N ALA A 97 -8.17 8.46 -6.90
CA ALA A 97 -6.81 7.94 -6.76
C ALA A 97 -6.65 6.84 -5.67
N PRO A 98 -7.28 6.91 -4.49
CA PRO A 98 -7.18 5.84 -3.49
C PRO A 98 -8.02 4.58 -3.81
N VAL A 99 -8.93 4.64 -4.81
CA VAL A 99 -9.87 3.53 -5.08
C VAL A 99 -9.16 2.22 -5.42
N PRO A 100 -8.15 2.18 -6.33
CA PRO A 100 -7.43 0.95 -6.62
C PRO A 100 -6.77 0.33 -5.38
N ALA A 101 -6.15 1.15 -4.52
CA ALA A 101 -5.56 0.68 -3.27
C ALA A 101 -6.63 0.08 -2.33
N GLY A 102 -7.82 0.68 -2.26
CA GLY A 102 -8.96 0.14 -1.53
C GLY A 102 -9.40 -1.25 -2.02
N LEU A 103 -9.40 -1.48 -3.33
CA LEU A 103 -9.69 -2.81 -3.90
C LEU A 103 -8.65 -3.85 -3.47
N PHE A 104 -7.37 -3.48 -3.39
CA PHE A 104 -6.34 -4.39 -2.90
C PHE A 104 -6.43 -4.65 -1.39
N VAL A 105 -6.85 -3.67 -0.58
CA VAL A 105 -7.16 -3.92 0.85
C VAL A 105 -8.28 -4.96 0.97
N LEU A 106 -9.34 -4.84 0.18
CA LEU A 106 -10.43 -5.81 0.16
C LEU A 106 -9.96 -7.20 -0.28
N LEU A 107 -9.16 -7.28 -1.35
CA LEU A 107 -8.57 -8.53 -1.82
C LEU A 107 -7.74 -9.23 -0.73
N VAL A 108 -6.91 -8.46 -0.02
CA VAL A 108 -6.09 -8.98 1.10
C VAL A 108 -6.98 -9.47 2.25
N ALA A 109 -8.05 -8.75 2.58
CA ALA A 109 -9.01 -9.17 3.61
C ALA A 109 -9.71 -10.48 3.23
N ILE A 110 -10.12 -10.65 1.97
CA ILE A 110 -10.71 -11.89 1.45
C ILE A 110 -9.71 -13.05 1.57
N LEU A 111 -8.48 -12.87 1.05
CA LEU A 111 -7.42 -13.88 1.16
C LEU A 111 -7.09 -14.27 2.60
N THR A 112 -7.15 -13.30 3.52
CA THR A 112 -6.94 -13.55 4.95
C THR A 112 -8.11 -14.33 5.54
N ALA A 113 -9.35 -13.95 5.24
CA ALA A 113 -10.56 -14.65 5.70
C ALA A 113 -10.72 -16.07 5.13
N MET A 114 -10.09 -16.39 3.99
CA MET A 114 -10.00 -17.76 3.48
C MET A 114 -9.03 -18.64 4.29
N ARG A 115 -8.06 -18.03 4.99
CA ARG A 115 -7.04 -18.72 5.79
C ARG A 115 -7.35 -18.76 7.29
N VAL A 116 -7.99 -17.73 7.82
CA VAL A 116 -8.32 -17.58 9.25
C VAL A 116 -9.78 -17.16 9.41
N ASN A 117 -10.28 -17.17 10.64
CA ASN A 117 -11.64 -16.67 10.89
C ASN A 117 -11.79 -15.21 10.47
N LEU A 118 -12.97 -14.86 9.94
CA LEU A 118 -13.34 -13.51 9.51
C LEU A 118 -13.01 -12.43 10.56
N TRP A 119 -13.22 -12.69 11.85
CA TRP A 119 -12.90 -11.73 12.90
C TRP A 119 -11.40 -11.43 12.99
N PHE A 120 -10.54 -12.44 12.83
CA PHE A 120 -9.09 -12.23 12.78
C PHE A 120 -8.67 -11.49 11.51
N ALA A 121 -9.32 -11.77 10.38
CA ALA A 121 -9.07 -11.03 9.14
C ALA A 121 -9.41 -9.54 9.31
N LEU A 122 -10.59 -9.22 9.85
CA LEU A 122 -11.01 -7.84 10.10
C LEU A 122 -10.11 -7.12 11.12
N ALA A 123 -9.80 -7.78 12.25
CA ALA A 123 -8.92 -7.21 13.27
C ALA A 123 -7.51 -6.97 12.74
N GLY A 124 -6.96 -7.93 11.98
CA GLY A 124 -5.66 -7.80 11.32
C GLY A 124 -5.64 -6.66 10.31
N THR A 125 -6.65 -6.55 9.45
CA THR A 125 -6.79 -5.43 8.52
C THR A 125 -6.92 -4.09 9.23
N ALA A 126 -7.70 -4.01 10.32
CA ALA A 126 -7.84 -2.79 11.10
C ALA A 126 -6.51 -2.37 11.75
N ALA A 127 -5.75 -3.31 12.30
CA ALA A 127 -4.42 -3.05 12.86
C ALA A 127 -3.43 -2.58 11.77
N CYS A 128 -3.45 -3.21 10.61
CA CYS A 128 -2.64 -2.80 9.45
C CYS A 128 -3.04 -1.42 8.93
N ALA A 129 -4.33 -1.10 8.92
CA ALA A 129 -4.83 0.21 8.56
C ALA A 129 -4.36 1.28 9.54
N ALA A 130 -4.46 1.03 10.85
CA ALA A 130 -3.96 1.93 11.88
C ALA A 130 -2.44 2.19 11.73
N LEU A 131 -1.66 1.14 11.48
CA LEU A 131 -0.21 1.27 11.23
C LEU A 131 0.08 2.07 9.96
N GLY A 132 -0.60 1.76 8.86
CA GLY A 132 -0.43 2.47 7.58
C GLY A 132 -0.82 3.96 7.69
N VAL A 133 -1.89 4.26 8.42
CA VAL A 133 -2.29 5.63 8.74
C VAL A 133 -1.22 6.31 9.57
N LEU A 134 -0.77 5.70 10.68
CA LEU A 134 0.25 6.27 11.56
C LEU A 134 1.54 6.61 10.79
N LEU A 135 2.03 5.67 9.98
CA LEU A 135 3.21 5.88 9.14
C LEU A 135 2.96 6.99 8.11
N GLY A 136 1.76 7.05 7.52
CA GLY A 136 1.36 8.14 6.64
C GLY A 136 1.39 9.51 7.32
N PHE A 137 0.98 9.60 8.59
CA PHE A 137 1.08 10.84 9.36
C PHE A 137 2.52 11.26 9.67
N VAL A 138 3.41 10.29 9.89
CA VAL A 138 4.82 10.53 10.22
C VAL A 138 5.65 10.91 8.98
N PHE A 139 5.45 10.19 7.87
CA PHE A 139 6.33 10.29 6.71
C PHE A 139 5.79 11.17 5.57
N VAL A 140 4.47 11.37 5.46
CA VAL A 140 3.89 12.10 4.33
C VAL A 140 3.75 13.59 4.67
N THR A 141 4.53 14.41 3.96
CA THR A 141 4.41 15.87 3.99
C THR A 141 3.25 16.30 3.09
N PRO A 142 2.22 17.00 3.62
CA PRO A 142 1.14 17.54 2.79
C PRO A 142 1.65 18.62 1.83
N PRO A 143 1.01 18.82 0.66
CA PRO A 143 1.35 19.91 -0.23
C PRO A 143 1.10 21.27 0.45
N PRO A 144 1.85 22.32 0.07
CA PRO A 144 1.62 23.67 0.58
C PRO A 144 0.18 24.14 0.26
N PRO A 145 -0.37 25.10 1.03
CA PRO A 145 -1.69 25.65 0.78
C PRO A 145 -1.79 26.19 -0.64
N SER A 146 -2.94 26.00 -1.29
CA SER A 146 -3.13 26.64 -2.60
C SER A 146 -3.14 28.16 -2.42
N PRO A 147 -2.75 28.96 -3.43
CA PRO A 147 -2.80 30.42 -3.34
C PRO A 147 -4.20 30.96 -2.98
N ARG A 148 -5.25 30.21 -3.34
CA ARG A 148 -6.64 30.51 -3.00
C ARG A 148 -6.93 30.30 -1.52
N ASP A 149 -6.35 29.28 -0.90
CA ASP A 149 -6.49 29.01 0.54
C ASP A 149 -5.64 30.00 1.37
N ALA A 150 -4.46 30.38 0.87
CA ALA A 150 -3.62 31.40 1.49
C ALA A 150 -4.31 32.78 1.50
N ALA A 151 -4.93 33.17 0.38
CA ALA A 151 -5.68 34.43 0.28
C ALA A 151 -6.93 34.50 1.20
N LEU A 152 -7.46 33.35 1.65
CA LEU A 152 -8.57 33.29 2.60
C LEU A 152 -8.11 33.37 4.07
N LEU A 153 -6.82 33.18 4.34
CA LEU A 153 -6.24 33.28 5.69
C LEU A 153 -5.65 34.67 5.98
N ASP A 154 -5.36 35.44 4.94
CA ASP A 154 -4.78 36.78 5.01
C ASP A 154 -5.81 37.94 4.99
N GLY A 155 -7.11 37.63 4.88
CA GLY A 155 -8.22 38.60 4.84
C GLY A 155 -9.21 38.43 5.98
#